data_AF-A0A3M1DYK4-F1
#
_entry.id   AF-A0A3M1DYK4-F1
#
_cell.length_a   1.000
_cell.length_b   1.000
_cell.length_c   1.000
_cell.angle_alpha   90.00
_cell.angle_beta   90.00
_cell.angle_gamma   90.00
#
_symmetry.space_group_name_H-M   'P 1'
#
loop_
_entity.id
_entity.type
_entity.pdbx_description
1 polymer ?
#
loop_
_entity_poly.entity_id
_entity_poly.type
_entity_poly.pdbx_seq_one_letter_code
_entity_poly.pdbx_strand_id
1 'polypeptide(L)' 'MHIKICGIRTLDEALAAIEAGADLLGFN' A
#
# COMPACT_ATOMS: atom_id res chain seq x y z
N MET A 1 -0.10 -0.72 16.03
CA MET A 1 0.62 -1.66 15.15
C MET A 1 0.52 -1.07 13.76
N HIS A 2 1.63 -0.83 13.06
CA HIS A 2 1.62 -0.23 11.72
C HIS A 2 2.02 -1.27 10.67
N ILE A 3 1.26 -1.36 9.59
CA ILE A 3 1.44 -2.29 8.47
C ILE A 3 1.93 -1.52 7.25
N LYS A 4 3.05 -1.98 6.67
CA LYS A 4 3.60 -1.45 5.42
C LYS A 4 3.39 -2.45 4.29
N ILE A 5 2.81 -2.01 3.18
CA ILE A 5 2.75 -2.78 1.92
C ILE A 5 3.73 -2.18 0.92
N CYS A 6 4.63 -3.00 0.38
CA CYS A 6 5.65 -2.57 -0.57
C CYS A 6 5.48 -3.26 -1.93
N GLY A 7 6.19 -2.76 -2.95
CA GLY A 7 6.15 -3.33 -4.30
C GLY A 7 4.95 -2.85 -5.11
N ILE A 8 4.33 -1.74 -4.70
CA ILE A 8 3.22 -1.10 -5.41
C ILE A 8 3.78 -0.40 -6.65
N ARG A 9 3.18 -0.71 -7.81
CA ARG A 9 3.60 -0.20 -9.13
C ARG A 9 2.51 0.60 -9.82
N THR A 10 1.26 0.46 -9.40
CA THR A 10 0.12 1.17 -10.00
C THR A 10 -0.71 1.90 -8.96
N LEU A 11 -1.52 2.86 -9.42
CA LEU A 11 -2.45 3.58 -8.56
C LEU A 11 -3.51 2.64 -7.98
N ASP A 12 -4.03 1.70 -8.77
CA ASP A 12 -5.07 0.77 -8.33
C ASP A 12 -4.56 -0.15 -7.21
N GLU A 13 -3.30 -0.62 -7.29
CA GLU A 13 -2.66 -1.38 -6.22
C GLU A 13 -2.51 -0.54 -4.94
N ALA A 14 -2.16 0.75 -5.07
CA ALA A 14 -2.09 1.67 -3.94
C ALA A 14 -3.45 1.85 -3.26
N LEU A 15 -4.51 2.04 -4.05
CA LEU A 15 -5.88 2.20 -3.56
C LEU A 15 -6.36 0.95 -2.83
N ALA A 16 -6.14 -0.23 -3.41
CA ALA A 16 -6.47 -1.50 -2.78
C ALA A 16 -5.72 -1.71 -1.45
N ALA A 17 -4.44 -1.33 -1.38
CA ALA A 17 -3.66 -1.40 -0.15
C ALA A 17 -4.19 -0.45 0.94
N ILE A 18 -4.65 0.75 0.57
CA ILE A 18 -5.27 1.71 1.50
C ILE A 18 -6.60 1.16 2.02
N GLU A 19 -7.45 0.63 1.13
CA GLU A 19 -8.74 0.03 1.52
C GLU A 19 -8.57 -1.21 2.42
N ALA A 20 -7.48 -1.95 2.24
CA ALA A 20 -7.11 -3.08 3.11
C ALA A 20 -6.56 -2.65 4.49
N GLY A 21 -6.33 -1.35 4.71
CA GLY A 21 -5.87 -0.80 5.98
C GLY A 21 -4.35 -0.69 6.13
N ALA A 22 -3.60 -0.53 5.04
CA ALA A 22 -2.17 -0.26 5.13
C ALA A 22 -1.91 1.15 5.70
N ASP A 23 -1.02 1.25 6.70
CA ASP A 23 -0.55 2.53 7.25
C ASP A 23 0.49 3.19 6.34
N LEU A 24 1.26 2.39 5.62
CA LEU A 24 2.41 2.82 4.85
C LEU A 24 2.46 2.10 3.50
N LEU A 25 2.74 2.86 2.44
CA LEU A 25 2.95 2.33 1.10
C LEU A 25 4.43 2.46 0.70
N GLY A 26 4.97 1.42 0.08
CA GLY A 26 6.34 1.38 -0.42
C GLY A 26 6.37 1.32 -1.94
N PHE A 27 6.89 2.39 -2.55
CA PHE A 27 7.15 2.50 -3.99
C PHE A 27 8.64 2.30 -4.26
N ASN A 28 8.99 1.53 -5.29
CA ASN A 28 10.35 1.33 -5.78
C ASN A 28 10.45 1.75 -7.24
#